data_AF-K1ZU86-F1
#
_entry.id   AF-K1ZU86-F1
#
_cell.length_a   1.000
_cell.length_b   1.000
_cell.length_c   1.000
_cell.angle_alpha   90.00
_cell.angle_beta   90.00
_cell.angle_gamma   90.00
#
_symmetry.space_group_name_H-M   'P 1'
#
loop_
_entity.id
_entity.type
_entity.pdbx_description
1 polymer ?
#
loop_
_entity_poly.entity_id
_entity_poly.type
_entity_poly.pdbx_seq_one_letter_code
_entity_poly.pdbx_strand_id
1 'polypeptide(L)'
;MEGAVLKIDTVTIYGYSAILAIAFLWGAFVAYKKAIEAHLDDVHVLDTIVLAGFWSFVLSRLSYVMLNLGLFWGNWPRILFLKNYPGLDHWGLLLGVVVSIMIVTRNYRQKFYDWFDLAMLGMVAGMSVYFA
;
A
#
# COMPACT_ATOMS: atom_id res chain seq x y z
N MET A 1 13.97 5.93 15.18
CA MET A 1 14.62 6.27 13.89
C MET A 1 14.11 7.65 13.44
N GLU A 2 14.62 8.73 14.04
CA GLU A 2 14.12 10.09 13.83
C GLU A 2 15.12 10.95 13.04
N GLY A 3 15.50 10.47 11.85
CA GLY A 3 16.40 11.19 10.95
C GLY A 3 15.73 11.47 9.61
N ALA A 4 15.75 12.74 9.19
CA ALA A 4 15.58 13.06 7.77
C ALA A 4 16.79 12.51 7.02
N VAL A 5 16.57 11.60 6.08
CA VAL A 5 17.64 11.00 5.27
C VAL A 5 18.02 11.94 4.13
N LEU A 6 17.03 12.64 3.58
CA LEU A 6 17.22 13.58 2.49
C LEU A 6 16.24 14.73 2.63
N LYS A 7 16.74 15.96 2.55
CA LYS A 7 15.92 17.18 2.56
C LYS A 7 16.23 17.97 1.29
N ILE A 8 15.27 18.05 0.38
CA ILE A 8 15.34 18.93 -0.79
C ILE A 8 14.37 20.07 -0.53
N ASP A 9 14.90 21.23 -0.12
CA ASP A 9 14.17 22.48 0.11
C ASP A 9 12.88 22.30 0.95
N THR A 10 11.74 22.08 0.28
CA THR A 10 10.42 21.96 0.89
C THR A 10 9.99 20.51 1.18
N VAL A 11 10.69 19.50 0.62
CA VAL A 11 10.37 18.07 0.75
C VAL A 11 11.42 17.38 1.60
N THR A 12 10.98 16.79 2.71
CA THR A 12 11.82 16.00 3.61
C THR A 12 11.44 14.53 3.48
N ILE A 13 12.40 13.68 3.13
CA ILE A 13 12.26 12.23 3.14
C ILE A 13 12.78 11.73 4.49
N TYR A 14 11.88 11.15 5.27
CA TYR A 14 12.20 10.54 6.55
C TYR A 14 12.71 9.11 6.34
N GLY A 15 13.65 8.67 7.18
CA GLY A 15 14.15 7.29 7.13
C GLY A 15 13.04 6.26 7.26
N TYR A 16 12.01 6.58 8.04
CA TYR A 16 10.79 5.79 8.14
C TYR A 16 10.12 5.54 6.77
N SER A 17 9.93 6.58 5.96
CA SER A 17 9.31 6.45 4.63
C SER A 17 10.21 5.67 3.66
N ALA A 18 11.53 5.79 3.79
CA ALA A 18 12.48 5.02 2.99
C ALA A 18 12.39 3.52 3.33
N ILE A 19 12.39 3.15 4.62
CA ILE A 19 12.22 1.76 5.07
C ILE A 19 10.87 1.22 4.62
N LEU A 20 9.79 2.00 4.74
CA LEU A 20 8.46 1.59 4.29
C LEU A 20 8.43 1.30 2.77
N ALA A 21 9.09 2.13 1.97
CA ALA A 21 9.20 1.90 0.53
C ALA A 21 10.00 0.63 0.21
N ILE A 22 11.12 0.39 0.91
CA ILE A 22 11.93 -0.82 0.75
C ILE A 22 11.13 -2.06 1.18
N ALA A 23 10.41 -1.98 2.30
CA ALA A 23 9.54 -3.05 2.78
C ALA A 23 8.44 -3.39 1.77
N PHE A 24 7.80 -2.38 1.17
CA PHE A 24 6.82 -2.58 0.11
C PHE A 24 7.44 -3.26 -1.12
N LEU A 25 8.59 -2.75 -1.60
CA LEU A 25 9.28 -3.33 -2.77
C LEU A 25 9.73 -4.77 -2.52
N TRP A 26 10.22 -5.06 -1.32
CA TRP A 26 10.63 -6.40 -0.92
C TRP A 26 9.42 -7.35 -0.85
N GLY A 27 8.33 -6.93 -0.22
CA GLY A 27 7.10 -7.72 -0.17
C GLY A 27 6.50 -7.97 -1.56
N ALA A 28 6.51 -6.94 -2.42
CA ALA A 28 6.08 -7.05 -3.81
C ALA A 28 6.96 -8.01 -4.61
N PHE A 29 8.28 -7.97 -4.43
CA PHE A 29 9.21 -8.89 -5.08
C PHE A 29 8.94 -10.34 -4.68
N VAL A 30 8.73 -10.61 -3.39
CA VAL A 30 8.44 -11.96 -2.89
C VAL A 30 7.09 -12.45 -3.42
N ALA A 31 6.04 -11.62 -3.36
CA ALA A 31 4.73 -11.95 -3.94
C ALA A 31 4.83 -12.24 -5.44
N TYR A 32 5.56 -11.42 -6.19
CA TYR A 32 5.78 -11.60 -7.61
C TYR A 32 6.47 -12.93 -7.89
N LYS A 33 7.60 -13.22 -7.23
CA LYS A 33 8.32 -14.48 -7.41
C LYS A 33 7.45 -15.70 -7.14
N LYS A 34 6.65 -15.68 -6.07
CA LYS A 34 5.75 -16.78 -5.73
C LYS A 34 4.56 -16.90 -6.67
N ALA A 35 4.06 -15.79 -7.19
CA ALA A 35 3.02 -15.81 -8.20
C ALA A 35 3.49 -16.46 -9.52
N ILE A 36 4.75 -16.20 -9.93
CA ILE A 36 5.33 -16.84 -11.11
C ILE A 36 5.52 -18.35 -10.88
N GLU A 37 5.99 -18.76 -9.70
CA GLU A 37 6.08 -20.17 -9.32
C GLU A 37 4.70 -20.86 -9.31
N ALA A 38 3.64 -20.12 -8.99
CA ALA A 38 2.26 -20.58 -9.03
C ALA A 38 1.61 -20.50 -10.44
N HIS A 39 2.40 -20.20 -11.48
CA HIS A 39 1.95 -20.07 -12.87
C HIS A 39 0.86 -19.00 -13.09
N LEU A 40 0.87 -17.95 -12.28
CA LEU A 40 0.07 -16.74 -12.55
C LEU A 40 0.75 -15.89 -13.64
N ASP A 41 -0.06 -15.18 -14.40
CA ASP A 41 0.40 -14.31 -15.48
C ASP A 41 1.16 -13.09 -14.92
N ASP A 42 2.41 -12.92 -15.37
CA ASP A 42 3.32 -11.84 -14.96
C ASP A 42 2.69 -10.45 -15.03
N VAL A 43 1.94 -10.16 -16.11
CA VAL A 43 1.34 -8.84 -16.34
C VAL A 43 0.27 -8.58 -15.29
N HIS A 44 -0.61 -9.57 -15.06
CA HIS A 44 -1.66 -9.43 -14.07
C HIS A 44 -1.10 -9.29 -12.65
N VAL A 45 0.03 -9.94 -12.34
CA VAL A 45 0.70 -9.83 -11.04
C VAL A 45 1.27 -8.44 -10.84
N LEU A 46 1.97 -7.91 -11.83
CA LEU A 46 2.51 -6.54 -11.79
C LEU A 46 1.38 -5.50 -11.68
N ASP A 47 0.31 -5.66 -12.46
CA ASP A 47 -0.88 -4.80 -12.38
C ASP A 47 -1.48 -4.82 -10.97
N THR A 48 -1.55 -5.99 -10.34
CA THR A 48 -2.04 -6.14 -8.96
C THR A 48 -1.15 -5.42 -7.96
N ILE A 49 0.17 -5.51 -8.08
CA ILE A 49 1.13 -4.84 -7.19
C ILE A 49 0.98 -3.32 -7.30
N VAL A 50 0.87 -2.79 -8.52
CA VAL A 50 0.68 -1.36 -8.78
C VAL A 50 -0.67 -0.89 -8.24
N LEU A 51 -1.75 -1.62 -8.52
CA LEU A 51 -3.07 -1.34 -7.98
C LEU A 51 -3.08 -1.40 -6.46
N ALA A 52 -2.41 -2.38 -5.85
CA ALA A 52 -2.30 -2.53 -4.41
C ALA A 52 -1.63 -1.30 -3.79
N GLY A 53 -0.52 -0.80 -4.34
CA GLY A 53 0.11 0.44 -3.88
C GLY A 53 -0.84 1.64 -3.98
N PHE A 54 -1.53 1.80 -5.12
CA PHE A 54 -2.46 2.90 -5.35
C PHE A 54 -3.68 2.86 -4.41
N TRP A 55 -4.42 1.76 -4.38
CA TRP A 55 -5.63 1.62 -3.56
C TRP A 55 -5.31 1.61 -2.07
N SER A 56 -4.16 1.07 -1.66
CA SER A 56 -3.69 1.15 -0.27
C SER A 56 -3.50 2.59 0.16
N PHE A 57 -2.87 3.42 -0.67
CA PHE A 57 -2.72 4.84 -0.39
C PHE A 57 -4.07 5.58 -0.36
N VAL A 58 -4.94 5.33 -1.34
CA VAL A 58 -6.25 6.00 -1.42
C VAL A 58 -7.15 5.61 -0.24
N LEU A 59 -7.30 4.31 0.04
CA LEU A 59 -8.21 3.85 1.09
C LEU A 59 -7.66 4.12 2.49
N SER A 60 -6.35 4.06 2.72
CA SER A 60 -5.75 4.50 3.99
C SER A 60 -5.99 5.97 4.26
N ARG A 61 -5.98 6.82 3.22
CA ARG A 61 -6.32 8.24 3.36
C ARG A 61 -7.80 8.43 3.64
N LEU A 62 -8.67 7.75 2.90
CA LEU A 62 -10.12 7.88 3.08
C LEU A 62 -10.57 7.36 4.45
N SER A 63 -10.05 6.22 4.91
CA SER A 63 -10.37 5.71 6.24
C SER A 63 -9.88 6.64 7.34
N TYR A 64 -8.68 7.23 7.21
CA TYR A 64 -8.19 8.25 8.15
C TYR A 64 -9.14 9.46 8.23
N VAL A 65 -9.63 9.94 7.09
CA VAL A 65 -10.59 11.06 7.02
C VAL A 65 -11.93 10.68 7.67
N MET A 66 -12.42 9.46 7.42
CA MET A 66 -13.66 8.96 8.03
C MET A 66 -13.55 8.82 9.55
N LEU A 67 -12.39 8.40 10.05
CA LEU A 67 -12.14 8.30 11.50
C LEU A 67 -11.95 9.68 12.15
N ASN A 68 -11.54 10.69 11.38
CA ASN A 68 -11.26 12.04 11.87
C ASN A 68 -12.18 13.09 11.24
N LEU A 69 -13.47 12.75 11.05
CA LEU A 69 -14.44 13.61 10.35
C LEU A 69 -14.47 15.05 10.90
N GLY A 70 -14.31 15.24 12.22
CA GLY A 70 -14.27 16.57 12.83
C GLY A 70 -13.18 17.51 12.28
N LEU A 71 -12.06 16.98 11.78
CA LEU A 71 -10.97 17.78 11.20
C LEU A 71 -11.21 18.19 9.75
N PHE A 72 -12.01 17.41 9.02
CA PHE A 72 -12.24 17.55 7.58
C PHE A 72 -13.64 18.09 7.24
N TRP A 73 -14.59 18.01 8.18
CA TRP A 73 -15.95 18.48 8.00
C TRP A 73 -15.98 19.99 7.71
N GLY A 74 -16.69 20.36 6.65
CA GLY A 74 -16.79 21.76 6.19
C GLY A 74 -15.58 22.27 5.38
N ASN A 75 -14.53 21.47 5.17
CA ASN A 75 -13.39 21.83 4.32
C ASN A 75 -12.79 20.60 3.61
N TRP A 76 -13.57 20.02 2.69
CA TRP A 76 -13.20 18.84 1.89
C TRP A 76 -11.84 18.91 1.14
N PRO A 77 -11.38 20.07 0.64
CA PRO A 77 -10.06 20.16 0.00
C PRO A 77 -8.89 19.75 0.90
N ARG A 78 -9.05 19.79 2.24
CA ARG A 78 -8.02 19.38 3.21
C ARG A 78 -7.64 17.90 3.07
N ILE A 79 -8.50 17.07 2.49
CA ILE A 79 -8.20 15.65 2.26
C ILE A 79 -6.91 15.49 1.44
N LEU A 80 -6.67 16.37 0.47
CA LEU A 80 -5.50 16.31 -0.42
C LEU A 80 -4.25 16.99 0.17
N PHE A 81 -4.38 17.74 1.27
CA PHE A 81 -3.27 18.47 1.91
C PHE A 81 -2.47 17.58 2.87
N LEU A 82 -1.71 16.65 2.30
CA LEU A 82 -0.92 15.65 3.03
C LEU A 82 0.19 16.25 3.90
N LYS A 83 0.72 17.43 3.53
CA LYS A 83 1.76 18.13 4.29
C LYS A 83 1.24 18.71 5.61
N ASN A 84 0.04 19.29 5.59
CA ASN A 84 -0.54 20.00 6.73
C ASN A 84 -1.40 19.07 7.61
N TYR A 85 -1.99 18.04 7.00
CA TYR A 85 -2.80 17.03 7.68
C TYR A 85 -2.24 15.64 7.37
N PRO A 86 -1.04 15.31 7.90
CA PRO A 86 -0.46 14.00 7.71
C PRO A 86 -1.35 12.95 8.39
N GLY A 87 -1.56 11.83 7.72
CA GLY A 87 -2.38 10.76 8.26
C GLY A 87 -2.80 9.76 7.21
N LEU A 88 -2.45 8.50 7.44
CA LEU A 88 -2.90 7.32 6.73
C LEU A 88 -3.27 6.30 7.79
N ASP A 89 -4.39 5.61 7.59
CA ASP A 89 -4.83 4.57 8.51
C ASP A 89 -4.43 3.17 7.99
N HIS A 90 -4.00 2.32 8.93
CA HIS A 90 -3.46 1.00 8.63
C HIS A 90 -4.55 0.06 8.11
N TRP A 91 -5.78 0.17 8.60
CA TRP A 91 -6.89 -0.69 8.13
C TRP A 91 -7.27 -0.36 6.69
N GLY A 92 -7.31 0.93 6.34
CA GLY A 92 -7.51 1.36 4.96
C GLY A 92 -6.39 0.90 4.02
N LEU A 93 -5.14 0.81 4.52
CA LEU A 93 -4.03 0.24 3.76
C LEU A 93 -4.30 -1.23 3.41
N LEU A 94 -4.68 -2.05 4.40
CA LEU A 94 -5.01 -3.47 4.18
C LEU A 94 -6.22 -3.64 3.25
N LEU A 95 -7.24 -2.81 3.41
CA LEU A 95 -8.40 -2.81 2.52
C LEU A 95 -8.01 -2.50 1.08
N GLY A 96 -7.03 -1.61 0.86
CA GLY A 96 -6.50 -1.33 -0.48
C GLY A 96 -5.87 -2.52 -1.17
N VAL A 97 -5.12 -3.35 -0.44
CA VAL A 97 -4.58 -4.61 -0.96
C VAL A 97 -5.73 -5.55 -1.37
N VAL A 98 -6.71 -5.74 -0.48
CA VAL A 98 -7.86 -6.62 -0.74
C VAL A 98 -8.65 -6.14 -1.95
N VAL A 99 -8.97 -4.85 -2.03
CA VAL A 99 -9.71 -4.24 -3.16
C VAL A 99 -8.96 -4.44 -4.48
N SER A 100 -7.64 -4.31 -4.47
CA SER A 100 -6.83 -4.49 -5.68
C SER A 100 -6.88 -5.91 -6.20
N ILE A 101 -6.77 -6.90 -5.30
CA ILE A 101 -6.93 -8.32 -5.64
C ILE A 101 -8.35 -8.60 -6.15
N MET A 102 -9.38 -8.04 -5.51
CA MET A 102 -10.77 -8.20 -5.97
C MET A 102 -10.99 -7.65 -7.38
N ILE A 103 -10.40 -6.50 -7.71
CA ILE A 103 -10.50 -5.89 -9.05
C ILE A 103 -9.85 -6.82 -10.09
N VAL A 104 -8.63 -7.26 -9.86
CA VAL A 104 -7.89 -8.09 -10.83
C VAL A 104 -8.55 -9.46 -10.98
N THR A 105 -8.84 -10.14 -9.88
CA THR A 105 -9.46 -11.48 -9.90
C THR A 105 -10.83 -11.46 -10.58
N ARG A 106 -11.61 -10.37 -10.44
CA ARG A 106 -12.87 -10.18 -11.15
C ARG A 106 -12.68 -9.91 -12.64
N ASN A 107 -11.69 -9.10 -13.01
CA ASN A 107 -11.41 -8.76 -14.41
C ASN A 107 -10.92 -9.97 -15.21
N TYR A 108 -10.07 -10.82 -14.60
CA TYR A 108 -9.45 -11.97 -15.26
C TYR A 108 -10.08 -13.32 -14.89
N ARG A 109 -11.19 -13.33 -14.13
CA ARG A 109 -11.92 -14.53 -13.68
C ARG A 109 -11.04 -15.56 -12.94
N GLN A 110 -10.10 -15.08 -12.15
CA GLN A 110 -9.22 -15.92 -11.34
C GLN A 110 -9.76 -16.09 -9.91
N LYS A 111 -9.25 -17.09 -9.18
CA LYS A 111 -9.68 -17.37 -7.82
C LYS A 111 -9.07 -16.35 -6.85
N PHE A 112 -9.91 -15.61 -6.14
CA PHE A 112 -9.48 -14.62 -5.15
C PHE A 112 -8.51 -15.18 -4.10
N TYR A 113 -8.80 -16.39 -3.60
CA TYR A 113 -8.02 -16.99 -2.52
C TYR A 113 -6.56 -17.27 -2.90
N ASP A 114 -6.30 -17.71 -4.13
CA ASP A 114 -4.94 -18.01 -4.61
C ASP A 114 -4.10 -16.72 -4.63
N TRP A 115 -4.70 -15.61 -5.07
CA TRP A 115 -4.06 -14.30 -5.10
C TRP A 115 -3.89 -13.69 -3.70
N PHE A 116 -4.89 -13.89 -2.84
CA PHE A 116 -4.85 -13.41 -1.47
C PHE A 116 -3.74 -14.08 -0.65
N ASP A 117 -3.57 -15.40 -0.78
CA ASP A 117 -2.50 -16.14 -0.09
C ASP A 117 -1.11 -15.64 -0.49
N LEU A 118 -0.88 -15.45 -1.79
CA LEU A 118 0.37 -14.88 -2.32
C LEU A 118 0.62 -13.46 -1.83
N ALA A 119 -0.42 -12.62 -1.81
CA ALA A 119 -0.32 -11.25 -1.32
C ALA A 119 -0.01 -11.20 0.18
N MET A 120 -0.60 -12.09 0.99
CA MET A 120 -0.28 -12.20 2.42
C MET A 120 1.16 -12.62 2.65
N LEU A 121 1.66 -13.58 1.85
CA LEU A 121 3.05 -14.02 1.93
C LEU A 121 4.02 -12.88 1.60
N GLY A 122 3.75 -12.11 0.54
CA GLY A 122 4.51 -10.89 0.23
C GLY A 122 4.42 -9.84 1.33
N MET A 123 3.23 -9.63 1.89
CA MET A 123 3.03 -8.67 2.98
C MET A 123 3.84 -9.04 4.23
N VAL A 124 3.85 -10.31 4.64
CA VAL A 124 4.66 -10.79 5.77
C VAL A 124 6.15 -10.58 5.50
N ALA A 125 6.60 -10.86 4.27
CA ALA A 125 7.99 -10.61 3.88
C ALA A 125 8.35 -9.11 3.94
N GLY A 126 7.45 -8.22 3.50
CA GLY A 126 7.66 -6.78 3.62
C GLY A 126 7.70 -6.33 5.09
N MET A 127 6.81 -6.86 5.92
CA MET A 127 6.75 -6.55 7.35
C MET A 127 8.02 -6.97 8.10
N SER A 128 8.67 -8.07 7.70
CA SER A 128 9.95 -8.46 8.32
C SER A 128 11.07 -7.45 8.06
N VAL A 129 11.09 -6.83 6.88
CA VAL A 129 12.03 -5.73 6.56
C VAL A 129 11.67 -4.45 7.30
N TYR A 130 10.38 -4.18 7.46
CA TYR A 130 9.91 -2.99 8.18
C TYR A 130 10.24 -3.02 9.68
N PHE A 131 10.26 -4.21 10.31
CA PHE A 131 10.58 -4.38 11.72
C PHE A 131 12.04 -4.76 12.01
N ALA A 132 12.86 -4.98 10.98
CA ALA A 132 14.30 -5.26 11.11
C ALA A 132 15.10 -4.00 11.49
#